data_AF-A0A821LP89-F1
#
_entry.id   AF-A0A821LP89-F1
#
_cell.length_a   1.000
_cell.length_b   1.000
_cell.length_c   1.000
_cell.angle_alpha   90.00
_cell.angle_beta   90.00
_cell.angle_gamma   90.00
#
_symmetry.space_group_name_H-M   'P 1'
#
loop_
_entity.id
_entity.type
_entity.pdbx_description
1 polymer ?
#
loop_
_entity_poly.entity_id
_entity_poly.type
_entity_poly.pdbx_seq_one_letter_code
_entity_poly.pdbx_strand_id
1 'polypeptide(L)'
;MLHRRHDIPENALKIKQFSNNLITMFNDRYTSLLSYLDTYRSRNEMILVHSIKRKLRQTSNIIRVTDKSRVFHVDSTIHYEEKVKQYQIKTNACVELSSNPLMDTFNKAVRLFNDLRAKEKIPEWQYKKMMPKKDEIKLAYLYFIPKSHKEGTPLRPIVSGIYAPATGISKMLDKLKRPLFDQYVKQTTIIDGVHLIRQLHKYVSLDLLKPSTYLCTFDITDLYTMLPQEEAIAILKTFLLQFGHTHVRHMTIDAIESLARIVLIENVFTYNDKYYRQIEGGTMGSPFTLTLANIFMWHWEQKLVEKQKSFNELYGRYIDDISMTSNDSVEYLRQMLSTANEYHTNIKLTSEIDSAEPYILPFKSDHPRHYFGNITRTSLCRAIRYSSTLQEFNYERRYIKLMLLYNGKIYSTSIRKPIFETFHQTTSFSQMIHDENKYLTVRGGLLLKATPGEHARAARIATEIDRNKSTTCIDPSVNYN
;
A
#
# COMPACT_ATOMS: atom_id res chain seq x y z
N MET A 1 49.43 39.26 4.69
CA MET A 1 48.97 37.90 4.40
C MET A 1 48.49 37.27 5.71
N LEU A 2 47.19 37.27 5.97
CA LEU A 2 46.60 36.68 7.18
C LEU A 2 45.72 35.50 6.75
N HIS A 3 46.17 34.28 7.07
CA HIS A 3 45.42 33.04 6.91
C HIS A 3 44.21 33.03 7.85
N ARG A 4 42.99 33.10 7.29
CA ARG A 4 41.79 32.72 8.02
C ARG A 4 41.75 31.19 8.14
N ARG A 5 41.97 30.68 9.35
CA ARG A 5 41.60 29.31 9.72
C ARG A 5 40.07 29.24 9.66
N HIS A 6 39.55 28.43 8.74
CA HIS A 6 38.14 28.07 8.75
C HIS A 6 37.91 27.12 9.92
N ASP A 7 37.22 27.60 10.96
CA ASP A 7 36.73 26.75 12.04
C ASP A 7 35.73 25.75 11.47
N ILE A 8 36.08 24.47 11.57
CA ILE A 8 35.18 23.37 11.22
C ILE A 8 34.03 23.39 12.23
N PRO A 9 32.76 23.47 11.81
CA PRO A 9 31.64 23.54 12.73
C PRO A 9 31.67 22.35 13.70
N GLU A 10 31.52 22.61 14.99
CA GLU A 10 31.61 21.61 16.07
C GLU A 10 30.68 20.39 15.83
N ASN A 11 29.55 20.63 15.15
CA ASN A 11 28.61 19.58 14.73
C ASN A 11 29.19 18.62 13.69
N ALA A 12 30.02 19.09 12.76
CA ALA A 12 30.69 18.24 11.77
C ALA A 12 31.73 17.31 12.44
N LEU A 13 32.39 17.78 13.51
CA LEU A 13 33.32 16.97 14.30
C LEU A 13 32.56 15.88 15.10
N LYS A 14 31.43 16.24 15.72
CA LYS A 14 30.55 15.31 16.45
C LYS A 14 29.94 14.25 15.53
N ILE A 15 29.50 14.62 14.33
CA ILE A 15 28.98 13.67 13.32
C ILE A 15 30.09 12.72 12.85
N LYS A 16 31.31 13.23 12.63
CA LYS A 16 32.46 12.40 12.24
C LYS A 16 32.88 11.44 13.36
N GLN A 17 32.88 11.88 14.62
CA GLN A 17 33.11 11.01 15.77
C GLN A 17 32.02 9.94 15.91
N PHE A 18 30.74 10.30 15.76
CA PHE A 18 29.65 9.34 15.80
C PHE A 18 29.74 8.31 14.66
N SER A 19 30.08 8.75 13.45
CA SER A 19 30.32 7.87 12.30
C SER A 19 31.49 6.92 12.56
N ASN A 20 32.60 7.42 13.11
CA ASN A 20 33.76 6.58 13.45
C ASN A 20 33.43 5.58 14.54
N ASN A 21 32.70 5.99 15.58
CA ASN A 21 32.24 5.09 16.65
C ASN A 21 31.31 4.01 16.10
N LEU A 22 30.40 4.34 15.17
CA LEU A 22 29.57 3.36 14.50
C LEU A 22 30.39 2.38 13.66
N ILE A 23 31.38 2.86 12.91
CA ILE A 23 32.28 1.99 12.12
C ILE A 23 33.08 1.08 13.05
N THR A 24 33.62 1.59 14.16
CA THR A 24 34.31 0.79 15.17
C THR A 24 33.39 -0.24 15.80
N MET A 25 32.20 0.13 16.26
CA MET A 25 31.22 -0.82 16.81
C MET A 25 30.78 -1.86 15.79
N PHE A 26 30.64 -1.47 14.52
CA PHE A 26 30.27 -2.38 13.44
C PHE A 26 31.41 -3.37 13.14
N ASN A 27 32.65 -2.89 13.06
CA ASN A 27 33.84 -3.71 12.89
C ASN A 27 34.04 -4.62 14.09
N ASP A 28 33.94 -4.14 15.31
CA ASP A 28 34.04 -4.94 16.54
C ASP A 28 32.99 -6.05 16.53
N ARG A 29 31.74 -5.75 16.13
CA ARG A 29 30.66 -6.75 16.08
C ARG A 29 30.82 -7.77 14.93
N TYR A 30 31.40 -7.38 13.80
CA TYR A 30 31.61 -8.28 12.66
C TYR A 30 32.93 -9.06 12.72
N THR A 31 33.93 -8.54 13.44
CA THR A 31 35.22 -9.21 13.66
C THR A 31 35.27 -9.97 14.98
N SER A 32 34.38 -9.68 15.94
CA SER A 32 34.21 -10.50 17.13
C SER A 32 33.76 -11.91 16.75
N LEU A 33 34.44 -12.91 17.31
CA LEU A 33 33.98 -14.30 17.25
C LEU A 33 32.53 -14.36 17.73
N LEU A 34 31.67 -14.98 16.91
CA LEU A 34 30.29 -15.29 17.30
C LEU A 34 30.33 -16.04 18.63
N SER A 35 29.45 -15.66 19.55
CA SER A 35 29.34 -16.38 20.81
C SER A 35 29.09 -17.87 20.54
N TYR A 36 29.48 -18.75 21.47
CA TYR A 36 29.20 -20.18 21.35
C TYR A 36 27.69 -20.42 21.12
N LEU A 37 26.83 -19.65 21.80
CA LEU A 37 25.37 -19.76 21.68
C LEU A 37 24.88 -19.35 20.28
N ASP A 38 25.41 -18.27 19.70
CA ASP A 38 25.06 -17.82 18.36
C ASP A 38 25.57 -18.79 17.30
N THR A 39 26.80 -19.28 17.45
CA THR A 39 27.36 -20.33 16.57
C THR A 39 26.52 -21.61 16.61
N TYR A 40 26.11 -22.04 17.81
CA TYR A 40 25.23 -23.19 18.01
C TYR A 40 23.85 -22.97 17.38
N ARG A 41 23.24 -21.79 17.58
CA ARG A 41 21.96 -21.42 16.95
C ARG A 41 22.06 -21.41 15.43
N SER A 42 23.06 -20.75 14.85
CA SER A 42 23.26 -20.71 13.39
C SER A 42 23.48 -22.09 12.81
N ARG A 43 24.20 -22.99 13.49
CA ARG A 43 24.34 -24.39 13.07
C ARG A 43 22.99 -25.12 13.09
N ASN A 44 22.22 -24.99 14.15
CA ASN A 44 20.88 -25.60 14.24
C ASN A 44 19.91 -25.07 13.19
N GLU A 45 19.91 -23.75 12.94
CA GLU A 45 19.13 -23.13 11.88
C GLU A 45 19.56 -23.63 10.50
N MET A 46 20.87 -23.76 10.26
CA MET A 46 21.39 -24.32 9.02
C MET A 46 20.94 -25.76 8.83
N ILE A 47 21.04 -26.61 9.86
CA ILE A 47 20.56 -28.00 9.83
C ILE A 47 19.06 -28.04 9.54
N LEU A 48 18.27 -27.19 10.20
CA LEU A 48 16.82 -27.09 10.00
C LEU A 48 16.49 -26.70 8.55
N VAL A 49 17.15 -25.68 8.00
CA VAL A 49 16.98 -25.24 6.61
C VAL A 49 17.34 -26.36 5.63
N HIS A 50 18.42 -27.10 5.87
CA HIS A 50 18.78 -28.26 5.04
C HIS A 50 17.72 -29.36 5.12
N SER A 51 17.21 -29.65 6.32
CA SER A 51 16.13 -30.63 6.51
C SER A 51 14.85 -30.21 5.78
N ILE A 52 14.48 -28.93 5.83
CA ILE A 52 13.30 -28.41 5.12
C ILE A 52 13.50 -28.55 3.62
N LYS A 53 14.65 -28.09 3.08
CA LYS A 53 14.96 -28.21 1.64
C LYS A 53 14.92 -29.67 1.17
N ARG A 54 15.45 -30.61 1.96
CA ARG A 54 15.40 -32.04 1.65
C ARG A 54 13.97 -32.55 1.60
N LYS A 55 13.15 -32.24 2.61
CA LYS A 55 11.73 -32.65 2.64
C LYS A 55 10.94 -32.08 1.46
N LEU A 56 11.18 -30.82 1.09
CA LEU A 56 10.50 -30.21 -0.06
C LEU A 56 10.81 -30.91 -1.37
N ARG A 57 12.08 -31.28 -1.60
CA ARG A 57 12.49 -32.06 -2.78
C ARG A 57 11.86 -33.45 -2.82
N GLN A 58 11.75 -34.11 -1.66
CA GLN A 58 11.16 -35.45 -1.56
C GLN A 58 9.65 -35.46 -1.75
N THR A 59 8.96 -34.40 -1.31
CA THR A 59 7.50 -34.33 -1.28
C THR A 59 6.89 -33.54 -2.44
N SER A 60 7.71 -33.01 -3.35
CA SER A 60 7.27 -32.15 -4.47
C SER A 60 6.41 -30.96 -4.00
N ASN A 61 6.82 -30.31 -2.91
CA ASN A 61 6.13 -29.17 -2.33
C ASN A 61 6.90 -27.87 -2.56
N ILE A 62 6.16 -26.77 -2.66
CA ILE A 62 6.68 -25.41 -2.81
C ILE A 62 6.40 -24.59 -1.55
N ILE A 63 7.38 -23.80 -1.12
CA ILE A 63 7.22 -22.80 -0.05
C ILE A 63 7.35 -21.41 -0.65
N ARG A 64 6.42 -20.52 -0.29
CA ARG A 64 6.45 -19.09 -0.61
C ARG A 64 6.10 -18.25 0.61
N VAL A 65 6.65 -17.04 0.66
CA VAL A 65 6.20 -16.02 1.59
C VAL A 65 4.88 -15.45 1.06
N THR A 66 3.91 -15.21 1.93
CA THR A 66 2.60 -14.64 1.56
C THR A 66 2.66 -13.12 1.39
N ASP A 67 1.75 -12.60 0.58
CA ASP A 67 1.69 -11.20 0.15
C ASP A 67 1.57 -10.18 1.31
N LYS A 68 0.51 -10.27 2.12
CA LYS A 68 0.23 -9.29 3.18
C LYS A 68 0.70 -9.72 4.58
N SER A 69 0.58 -10.99 4.91
CA SER A 69 0.87 -11.52 6.26
C SER A 69 2.34 -11.87 6.49
N ARG A 70 3.16 -11.93 5.42
CA ARG A 70 4.58 -12.31 5.47
C ARG A 70 4.85 -13.65 6.18
N VAL A 71 3.86 -14.54 6.19
CA VAL A 71 4.00 -15.91 6.71
C VAL A 71 4.39 -16.86 5.59
N PHE A 72 4.83 -18.07 5.92
CA PHE A 72 5.09 -19.09 4.91
C PHE A 72 3.80 -19.81 4.52
N HIS A 73 3.60 -19.99 3.22
CA HIS A 73 2.58 -20.84 2.63
C HIS A 73 3.27 -22.04 1.97
N VAL A 74 2.78 -23.23 2.29
CA VAL A 74 3.22 -24.49 1.69
C VAL A 74 2.11 -24.99 0.80
N ASP A 75 2.43 -25.29 -0.45
CA ASP A 75 1.50 -25.88 -1.42
C ASP A 75 2.20 -27.05 -2.14
N SER A 76 1.43 -27.91 -2.80
CA SER A 76 2.02 -28.88 -3.73
C SER A 76 2.46 -28.17 -5.01
N THR A 77 3.51 -28.65 -5.65
CA THR A 77 4.01 -28.04 -6.90
C THR A 77 2.96 -28.12 -8.01
N ILE A 78 2.20 -29.21 -8.07
CA ILE A 78 1.14 -29.42 -9.06
C ILE A 78 0.02 -28.38 -8.89
N HIS A 79 -0.52 -28.25 -7.69
CA HIS A 79 -1.60 -27.31 -7.40
C HIS A 79 -1.17 -25.85 -7.57
N TYR A 80 0.09 -25.52 -7.23
CA TYR A 80 0.65 -24.21 -7.49
C TYR A 80 0.70 -23.89 -8.99
N GLU A 81 1.19 -24.82 -9.83
CA GLU A 81 1.26 -24.62 -11.28
C GLU A 81 -0.14 -24.57 -11.94
N GLU A 82 -1.12 -25.30 -11.40
CA GLU A 82 -2.52 -25.18 -11.83
C GLU A 82 -3.07 -23.77 -11.58
N LYS A 83 -2.83 -23.20 -10.39
CA LYS A 83 -3.21 -21.82 -10.08
C LYS A 83 -2.51 -20.81 -10.99
N VAL A 84 -1.25 -21.06 -11.35
CA VAL A 84 -0.52 -20.20 -12.32
C VAL A 84 -1.19 -20.26 -13.69
N LYS A 85 -1.53 -21.44 -14.19
CA LYS A 85 -2.24 -21.60 -15.46
C LYS A 85 -3.62 -20.94 -15.44
N GLN A 86 -4.38 -21.11 -14.36
CA GLN A 86 -5.67 -20.44 -14.18
C GLN A 86 -5.52 -18.92 -14.22
N TYR A 87 -4.49 -18.37 -13.56
CA TYR A 87 -4.19 -16.94 -13.62
C TYR A 87 -3.87 -16.46 -15.04
N GLN A 88 -3.03 -17.21 -15.76
CA GLN A 88 -2.65 -16.89 -17.14
C GLN A 88 -3.85 -16.92 -18.08
N ILE A 89 -4.73 -17.91 -17.96
CA ILE A 89 -5.96 -18.02 -18.75
C ILE A 89 -6.92 -16.87 -18.41
N LYS A 90 -7.12 -16.57 -17.11
CA LYS A 90 -8.01 -15.50 -16.66
C LYS A 90 -7.62 -14.13 -17.23
N THR A 91 -6.33 -13.83 -17.22
CA THR A 91 -5.84 -12.49 -17.60
C THR A 91 -5.50 -12.38 -19.08
N ASN A 92 -5.08 -13.48 -19.71
CA ASN A 92 -4.57 -13.51 -21.09
C ASN A 92 -3.57 -12.37 -21.41
N ALA A 93 -2.82 -11.93 -20.39
CA ALA A 93 -2.03 -10.70 -20.45
C ALA A 93 -0.61 -10.92 -20.99
N CYS A 94 -0.22 -12.17 -21.25
CA CYS A 94 1.13 -12.54 -21.63
C CYS A 94 1.13 -13.54 -22.78
N VAL A 95 2.09 -13.41 -23.69
CA VAL A 95 2.33 -14.33 -24.80
C VAL A 95 3.70 -14.98 -24.66
N GLU A 96 3.77 -16.30 -24.90
CA GLU A 96 5.02 -17.05 -24.94
C GLU A 96 5.82 -16.69 -26.22
N LEU A 97 7.12 -16.50 -26.08
CA LEU A 97 8.03 -16.19 -27.17
C LEU A 97 8.90 -17.41 -27.50
N SER A 98 9.19 -17.58 -28.80
CA SER A 98 9.99 -18.71 -29.30
C SER A 98 11.49 -18.60 -29.02
N SER A 99 11.98 -17.40 -28.70
CA SER A 99 13.41 -17.12 -28.51
C SER A 99 13.63 -16.07 -27.42
N ASN A 100 14.89 -15.99 -26.94
CA ASN A 100 15.28 -15.08 -25.88
C ASN A 100 15.24 -13.60 -26.37
N PRO A 101 14.36 -12.75 -25.82
CA PRO A 101 14.14 -11.39 -26.31
C PRO A 101 15.07 -10.34 -25.66
N LEU A 102 16.05 -10.75 -24.84
CA LEU A 102 16.86 -9.84 -24.04
C LEU A 102 17.60 -8.81 -24.89
N MET A 103 18.31 -9.28 -25.90
CA MET A 103 19.14 -8.43 -26.76
C MET A 103 18.28 -7.55 -27.66
N ASP A 104 17.13 -8.03 -28.12
CA ASP A 104 16.20 -7.23 -28.91
C ASP A 104 15.65 -6.05 -28.10
N THR A 105 15.21 -6.34 -26.88
CA THR A 105 14.71 -5.33 -25.93
C THR A 105 15.80 -4.31 -25.60
N PHE A 106 17.03 -4.79 -25.33
CA PHE A 106 18.18 -3.93 -25.10
C PHE A 106 18.48 -3.02 -26.29
N ASN A 107 18.56 -3.58 -27.50
CA ASN A 107 18.86 -2.83 -28.72
C ASN A 107 17.80 -1.77 -29.01
N LYS A 108 16.51 -2.09 -28.81
CA LYS A 108 15.41 -1.12 -28.96
C LYS A 108 15.55 0.05 -27.97
N ALA A 109 15.80 -0.25 -26.69
CA ALA A 109 15.99 0.78 -25.67
C ALA A 109 17.19 1.69 -26.00
N VAL A 110 18.34 1.10 -26.36
CA VAL A 110 19.56 1.87 -26.73
C VAL A 110 19.33 2.74 -27.96
N ARG A 111 18.68 2.21 -29.01
CA ARG A 111 18.33 2.99 -30.21
C ARG A 111 17.47 4.19 -29.85
N LEU A 112 16.42 4.00 -29.04
CA LEU A 112 15.56 5.09 -28.60
C LEU A 112 16.34 6.15 -27.82
N PHE A 113 17.19 5.76 -26.88
CA PHE A 113 17.98 6.73 -26.11
C PHE A 113 18.90 7.58 -26.98
N ASN A 114 19.58 6.94 -27.93
CA ASN A 114 20.49 7.63 -28.84
C ASN A 114 19.72 8.62 -29.72
N ASP A 115 18.56 8.23 -30.25
CA ASP A 115 17.68 9.11 -31.03
C ASP A 115 17.18 10.30 -30.20
N LEU A 116 16.67 10.04 -28.99
CA LEU A 116 16.18 11.10 -28.09
C LEU A 116 17.30 12.06 -27.67
N ARG A 117 18.53 11.55 -27.47
CA ARG A 117 19.67 12.38 -27.10
C ARG A 117 20.16 13.22 -28.28
N ALA A 118 20.23 12.65 -29.48
CA ALA A 118 20.63 13.35 -30.70
C ALA A 118 19.66 14.48 -31.06
N LYS A 119 18.37 14.29 -30.79
CA LYS A 119 17.31 15.30 -30.97
C LYS A 119 17.15 16.25 -29.79
N GLU A 120 18.08 16.23 -28.83
CA GLU A 120 18.07 17.06 -27.61
C GLU A 120 16.78 16.95 -26.77
N LYS A 121 16.02 15.85 -26.93
CA LYS A 121 14.77 15.60 -26.20
C LYS A 121 14.99 15.15 -24.76
N ILE A 122 16.22 14.76 -24.41
CA ILE A 122 16.66 14.38 -23.06
C ILE A 122 18.06 14.97 -22.73
N PRO A 123 18.27 15.47 -21.49
CA PRO A 123 19.57 15.91 -21.02
C PRO A 123 20.51 14.73 -20.75
N GLU A 124 21.82 15.00 -20.82
CA GLU A 124 22.89 13.99 -20.71
C GLU A 124 22.83 13.17 -19.42
N TRP A 125 22.55 13.82 -18.28
CA TRP A 125 22.48 13.12 -17.00
C TRP A 125 21.31 12.13 -16.94
N GLN A 126 20.20 12.41 -17.61
CA GLN A 126 19.07 11.47 -17.70
C GLN A 126 19.43 10.31 -18.61
N TYR A 127 20.03 10.60 -19.76
CA TYR A 127 20.56 9.59 -20.69
C TYR A 127 21.51 8.62 -19.98
N LYS A 128 22.56 9.14 -19.32
CA LYS A 128 23.55 8.33 -18.57
C LYS A 128 22.90 7.48 -17.47
N LYS A 129 21.88 8.02 -16.80
CA LYS A 129 21.21 7.32 -15.69
C LYS A 129 20.24 6.23 -16.15
N MET A 130 19.62 6.39 -17.32
CA MET A 130 18.68 5.42 -17.86
C MET A 130 19.34 4.35 -18.72
N MET A 131 20.51 4.63 -19.30
CA MET A 131 21.20 3.73 -20.23
C MET A 131 21.52 2.38 -19.57
N PRO A 132 21.02 1.25 -20.10
CA PRO A 132 21.39 -0.08 -19.62
C PRO A 132 22.83 -0.40 -19.99
N LYS A 133 23.54 -1.07 -19.09
CA LYS A 133 24.91 -1.54 -19.32
C LYS A 133 24.88 -2.97 -19.86
N LYS A 134 25.47 -3.18 -21.05
CA LYS A 134 25.40 -4.45 -21.79
C LYS A 134 25.92 -5.65 -21.01
N ASP A 135 26.91 -5.45 -20.15
CA ASP A 135 27.53 -6.46 -19.30
C ASP A 135 26.71 -6.82 -18.05
N GLU A 136 25.77 -5.96 -17.65
CA GLU A 136 24.93 -6.17 -16.47
C GLU A 136 23.51 -6.65 -16.79
N ILE A 137 23.01 -6.47 -18.02
CA ILE A 137 21.61 -6.76 -18.37
C ILE A 137 21.24 -8.23 -18.19
N LYS A 138 20.02 -8.47 -17.68
CA LYS A 138 19.42 -9.80 -17.55
C LYS A 138 17.93 -9.74 -17.84
N LEU A 139 17.36 -10.85 -18.29
CA LEU A 139 15.90 -10.97 -18.33
C LEU A 139 15.33 -10.83 -16.92
N ALA A 140 14.20 -10.14 -16.83
CA ALA A 140 13.40 -10.19 -15.62
C ALA A 140 12.84 -11.60 -15.43
N TYR A 141 12.52 -11.99 -14.20
CA TYR A 141 11.88 -13.27 -13.92
C TYR A 141 10.53 -13.05 -13.24
N LEU A 142 9.54 -13.80 -13.69
CA LEU A 142 8.20 -13.84 -13.10
C LEU A 142 8.17 -14.88 -11.99
N TYR A 143 7.56 -14.54 -10.88
CA TYR A 143 7.23 -15.49 -9.81
C TYR A 143 5.89 -15.11 -9.20
N PHE A 144 5.29 -16.03 -8.44
CA PHE A 144 3.99 -15.81 -7.84
C PHE A 144 4.03 -15.86 -6.31
N ILE A 145 3.23 -14.99 -5.70
CA ILE A 145 3.09 -14.85 -4.25
C ILE A 145 1.66 -15.24 -3.84
N PRO A 146 1.47 -16.15 -2.88
CA PRO A 146 0.15 -16.53 -2.40
C PRO A 146 -0.57 -15.41 -1.62
N LYS A 147 -1.82 -15.14 -1.99
CA LYS A 147 -2.73 -14.23 -1.27
C LYS A 147 -3.53 -15.01 -0.22
N SER A 148 -2.88 -15.41 0.88
CA SER A 148 -3.49 -16.24 1.95
C SER A 148 -4.69 -15.59 2.68
N HIS A 149 -4.99 -14.33 2.39
CA HIS A 149 -6.12 -13.58 2.95
C HIS A 149 -7.35 -13.59 2.03
N LYS A 150 -7.26 -14.21 0.85
CA LYS A 150 -8.37 -14.42 -0.08
C LYS A 150 -8.71 -15.92 -0.12
N GLU A 151 -9.99 -16.23 -0.28
CA GLU A 151 -10.48 -17.60 -0.42
C GLU A 151 -9.79 -18.33 -1.58
N GLY A 152 -9.47 -19.61 -1.41
CA GLY A 152 -8.71 -20.39 -2.39
C GLY A 152 -7.21 -20.06 -2.48
N THR A 153 -6.74 -19.04 -1.74
CA THR A 153 -5.33 -18.57 -1.76
C THR A 153 -4.80 -18.35 -3.19
N PRO A 154 -5.41 -17.41 -3.95
CA PRO A 154 -5.01 -17.11 -5.32
C PRO A 154 -3.59 -16.54 -5.35
N LEU A 155 -2.98 -16.59 -6.52
CA LEU A 155 -1.61 -16.16 -6.75
C LEU A 155 -1.55 -14.70 -7.25
N ARG A 156 -0.54 -13.95 -6.80
CA ARG A 156 -0.17 -12.62 -7.31
C ARG A 156 1.11 -12.74 -8.15
N PRO A 157 1.13 -12.39 -9.43
CA PRO A 157 2.37 -12.35 -10.20
C PRO A 157 3.24 -11.17 -9.75
N ILE A 158 4.55 -11.38 -9.71
CA ILE A 158 5.54 -10.32 -9.53
C ILE A 158 6.66 -10.55 -10.53
N VAL A 159 7.06 -9.50 -11.23
CA VAL A 159 8.19 -9.52 -12.16
C VAL A 159 9.36 -8.80 -11.51
N SER A 160 10.43 -9.54 -11.25
CA SER A 160 11.67 -9.01 -10.72
C SER A 160 12.65 -8.74 -11.86
N GLY A 161 12.86 -7.46 -12.14
CA GLY A 161 13.67 -7.01 -13.28
C GLY A 161 14.79 -6.05 -12.89
N ILE A 162 15.50 -6.26 -11.78
CA ILE A 162 16.53 -5.30 -11.30
C ILE A 162 17.53 -4.90 -12.40
N TYR A 163 17.89 -5.85 -13.26
CA TYR A 163 18.83 -5.67 -14.38
C TYR A 163 18.16 -5.72 -15.76
N ALA A 164 16.83 -5.62 -15.82
CA ALA A 164 16.12 -5.58 -17.10
C ALA A 164 16.44 -4.27 -17.87
N PRO A 165 16.49 -4.29 -19.21
CA PRO A 165 16.89 -3.11 -19.98
C PRO A 165 16.05 -1.85 -19.72
N ALA A 166 14.75 -2.02 -19.41
CA ALA A 166 13.83 -0.91 -19.16
C ALA A 166 13.83 -0.39 -17.70
N THR A 167 14.59 -1.01 -16.79
CA THR A 167 14.50 -0.68 -15.35
C THR A 167 15.04 0.71 -15.02
N GLY A 168 16.09 1.16 -15.70
CA GLY A 168 16.58 2.54 -15.60
C GLY A 168 15.52 3.56 -16.02
N ILE A 169 14.79 3.25 -17.10
CA ILE A 169 13.69 4.08 -17.62
C ILE A 169 12.56 4.14 -16.60
N SER A 170 12.08 2.99 -16.15
CA SER A 170 10.97 2.91 -15.19
C SER A 170 11.27 3.71 -13.92
N LYS A 171 12.47 3.57 -13.35
CA LYS A 171 12.89 4.37 -12.18
C LYS A 171 12.95 5.87 -12.47
N MET A 172 13.42 6.28 -13.65
CA MET A 172 13.49 7.70 -14.01
C MET A 172 12.10 8.30 -14.22
N LEU A 173 11.23 7.61 -14.96
CA LEU A 173 9.87 8.06 -15.19
C LEU A 173 9.12 8.16 -13.87
N ASP A 174 9.16 7.13 -13.01
CA ASP A 174 8.54 7.19 -11.69
C ASP A 174 9.04 8.41 -10.88
N LYS A 175 10.36 8.59 -10.78
CA LYS A 175 10.98 9.71 -10.06
C LYS A 175 10.52 11.08 -10.55
N LEU A 176 10.25 11.21 -11.85
CA LEU A 176 9.84 12.46 -12.46
C LEU A 176 8.33 12.70 -12.35
N LYS A 177 7.50 11.64 -12.39
CA LYS A 177 6.04 11.76 -12.59
C LYS A 177 5.28 11.61 -11.29
N ARG A 178 5.74 10.76 -10.35
CA ARG A 178 5.10 10.60 -9.04
C ARG A 178 4.92 11.94 -8.30
N PRO A 179 5.93 12.83 -8.21
CA PRO A 179 5.74 14.12 -7.53
C PRO A 179 4.68 15.01 -8.19
N LEU A 180 4.55 14.96 -9.53
CA LEU A 180 3.52 15.70 -10.25
C LEU A 180 2.13 15.12 -9.97
N PHE A 181 2.00 13.80 -9.99
CA PHE A 181 0.76 13.12 -9.60
C PHE A 181 0.34 13.51 -8.18
N ASP A 182 1.25 13.38 -7.21
CA ASP A 182 0.98 13.70 -5.80
C ASP A 182 0.61 15.18 -5.61
N GLN A 183 1.19 16.08 -6.41
CA GLN A 183 0.89 17.51 -6.38
C GLN A 183 -0.53 17.82 -6.89
N TYR A 184 -0.91 17.26 -8.04
CA TYR A 184 -2.17 17.63 -8.72
C TYR A 184 -3.38 16.81 -8.26
N VAL A 185 -3.18 15.58 -7.76
CA VAL A 185 -4.26 14.62 -7.48
C VAL A 185 -4.50 14.41 -5.98
N LYS A 186 -3.88 15.24 -5.13
CA LYS A 186 -3.95 15.13 -3.67
C LYS A 186 -5.38 15.12 -3.10
N GLN A 187 -6.33 15.78 -3.77
CA GLN A 187 -7.70 15.92 -3.27
C GLN A 187 -8.49 14.61 -3.27
N THR A 188 -8.22 13.72 -4.23
CA THR A 188 -8.91 12.43 -4.38
C THR A 188 -8.04 11.25 -3.94
N THR A 189 -6.77 11.50 -3.64
CA THR A 189 -5.81 10.45 -3.23
C THR A 189 -5.74 10.29 -1.71
N ILE A 190 -5.96 9.07 -1.25
CA ILE A 190 -5.66 8.65 0.12
C ILE A 190 -4.19 8.20 0.20
N ILE A 191 -3.48 8.62 1.24
CA ILE A 191 -2.06 8.30 1.43
C ILE A 191 -1.91 7.09 2.35
N ASP A 192 -2.73 7.05 3.40
CA ASP A 192 -2.77 5.98 4.38
C ASP A 192 -4.11 6.01 5.15
N GLY A 193 -4.33 5.03 6.03
CA GLY A 193 -5.54 4.96 6.84
C GLY A 193 -5.72 6.15 7.79
N VAL A 194 -4.63 6.78 8.25
CA VAL A 194 -4.71 7.97 9.13
C VAL A 194 -5.21 9.18 8.33
N HIS A 195 -4.77 9.33 7.08
CA HIS A 195 -5.27 10.35 6.17
C HIS A 195 -6.76 10.18 5.93
N LEU A 196 -7.23 8.96 5.66
CA LEU A 196 -8.66 8.66 5.48
C LEU A 196 -9.46 9.03 6.73
N ILE A 197 -8.99 8.65 7.92
CA ILE A 197 -9.66 9.02 9.20
C ILE A 197 -9.75 10.53 9.36
N ARG A 198 -8.69 11.28 9.04
CA ARG A 198 -8.71 12.75 9.10
C ARG A 198 -9.76 13.35 8.15
N GLN A 199 -9.89 12.80 6.94
CA GLN A 199 -10.92 13.25 6.01
C GLN A 199 -12.34 12.92 6.50
N LEU A 200 -12.55 11.73 7.06
CA LEU A 200 -13.81 11.35 7.70
C LEU A 200 -14.14 12.26 8.89
N HIS A 201 -13.17 12.59 9.75
CA HIS A 201 -13.37 13.54 10.85
C HIS A 201 -13.80 14.92 10.34
N LYS A 202 -13.20 15.39 9.23
CA LYS A 202 -13.62 16.64 8.60
C LYS A 202 -15.07 16.54 8.10
N TYR A 203 -15.42 15.46 7.42
CA TYR A 203 -16.77 15.20 6.93
C TYR A 203 -17.81 15.18 8.08
N VAL A 204 -17.47 14.57 9.22
CA VAL A 204 -18.29 14.61 10.45
C VAL A 204 -18.39 16.02 11.02
N SER A 205 -17.28 16.78 11.08
CA SER A 205 -17.28 18.15 11.63
C SER A 205 -18.14 19.13 10.83
N LEU A 206 -18.43 18.80 9.58
CA LEU A 206 -19.30 19.56 8.68
C LEU A 206 -20.77 19.11 8.75
N ASP A 207 -21.11 18.21 9.68
CA ASP A 207 -22.46 17.64 9.85
C ASP A 207 -23.00 16.91 8.61
N LEU A 208 -22.09 16.36 7.79
CA LEU A 208 -22.44 15.64 6.56
C LEU A 208 -22.70 14.15 6.80
N LEU A 209 -22.14 13.58 7.88
CA LEU A 209 -22.35 12.18 8.26
C LEU A 209 -23.65 12.02 9.05
N LYS A 210 -24.64 11.41 8.40
CA LYS A 210 -25.96 11.08 8.98
C LYS A 210 -26.02 9.60 9.37
N PRO A 211 -26.93 9.19 10.27
CA PRO A 211 -27.18 7.78 10.55
C PRO A 211 -27.61 6.95 9.33
N SER A 212 -28.15 7.62 8.30
CA SER A 212 -28.54 7.00 7.03
C SER A 212 -27.45 7.04 5.96
N THR A 213 -26.30 7.66 6.22
CA THR A 213 -25.21 7.72 5.24
C THR A 213 -24.68 6.32 5.00
N TYR A 214 -24.43 5.97 3.75
CA TYR A 214 -23.75 4.75 3.38
C TYR A 214 -22.24 4.97 3.33
N LEU A 215 -21.49 4.01 3.86
CA LEU A 215 -20.06 3.89 3.63
C LEU A 215 -19.87 2.87 2.52
N CYS A 216 -19.36 3.31 1.38
CA CYS A 216 -19.14 2.46 0.24
C CYS A 216 -17.65 2.25 0.05
N THR A 217 -17.24 0.99 -0.04
CA THR A 217 -15.88 0.60 -0.39
C THR A 217 -15.91 -0.28 -1.62
N PHE A 218 -15.00 -0.05 -2.55
CA PHE A 218 -14.88 -0.90 -3.74
C PHE A 218 -13.43 -1.05 -4.18
N ASP A 219 -13.13 -2.22 -4.71
CA ASP A 219 -11.80 -2.65 -5.16
C ASP A 219 -11.79 -2.71 -6.70
N ILE A 220 -10.73 -2.20 -7.32
CA ILE A 220 -10.51 -2.38 -8.76
C ILE A 220 -9.82 -3.72 -9.00
N THR A 221 -10.53 -4.61 -9.70
CA THR A 221 -10.03 -5.96 -9.96
C THR A 221 -8.83 -5.93 -10.88
N ASP A 222 -7.72 -6.53 -10.43
CA ASP A 222 -6.53 -6.82 -11.24
C ASP A 222 -5.95 -5.59 -11.99
N LEU A 223 -6.04 -4.40 -11.36
CA LEU A 223 -5.68 -3.10 -11.94
C LEU A 223 -4.42 -3.11 -12.81
N TYR A 224 -3.30 -3.63 -12.30
CA TYR A 224 -2.05 -3.60 -13.04
C TYR A 224 -2.04 -4.49 -14.27
N THR A 225 -2.66 -5.68 -14.21
CA THR A 225 -2.65 -6.63 -15.33
C THR A 225 -3.71 -6.32 -16.39
N MET A 226 -4.69 -5.49 -16.07
CA MET A 226 -5.75 -5.08 -17.00
C MET A 226 -5.61 -3.64 -17.52
N LEU A 227 -4.50 -2.96 -17.18
CA LEU A 227 -4.25 -1.59 -17.60
C LEU A 227 -4.00 -1.51 -19.14
N PRO A 228 -4.88 -0.87 -19.93
CA PRO A 228 -4.70 -0.76 -21.39
C PRO A 228 -3.44 0.04 -21.71
N GLN A 229 -2.42 -0.62 -22.27
CA GLN A 229 -1.06 -0.08 -22.36
C GLN A 229 -0.99 1.23 -23.17
N GLU A 230 -1.51 1.23 -24.40
CA GLU A 230 -1.50 2.41 -25.29
C GLU A 230 -2.32 3.57 -24.75
N GLU A 231 -3.52 3.25 -24.26
CA GLU A 231 -4.42 4.25 -23.70
C GLU A 231 -3.84 4.87 -22.43
N ALA A 232 -3.22 4.08 -21.54
CA ALA A 232 -2.55 4.60 -20.37
C ALA A 232 -1.40 5.55 -20.72
N ILE A 233 -0.64 5.25 -21.77
CA ILE A 233 0.41 6.15 -22.29
C ILE A 233 -0.19 7.44 -22.85
N ALA A 234 -1.31 7.36 -23.57
CA ALA A 234 -2.02 8.54 -24.07
C ALA A 234 -2.58 9.39 -22.92
N ILE A 235 -3.19 8.78 -21.91
CA ILE A 235 -3.70 9.46 -20.71
C ILE A 235 -2.57 10.13 -19.94
N LEU A 236 -1.39 9.51 -19.83
CA LEU A 236 -0.21 10.16 -19.25
C LEU A 236 0.16 11.45 -19.99
N LYS A 237 0.13 11.43 -21.33
CA LYS A 237 0.38 12.62 -22.14
C LYS A 237 -0.66 13.69 -21.87
N THR A 238 -1.94 13.33 -21.90
CA THR A 238 -3.06 14.23 -21.61
C THR A 238 -2.96 14.84 -20.22
N PHE A 239 -2.66 14.04 -19.20
CA PHE A 239 -2.45 14.49 -17.82
C PHE A 239 -1.35 15.56 -17.75
N LEU A 240 -0.19 15.32 -18.37
CA LEU A 240 0.91 16.27 -18.36
C LEU A 240 0.54 17.58 -19.08
N LEU A 241 -0.10 17.50 -20.25
CA LEU A 241 -0.56 18.67 -21.00
C LEU A 241 -1.61 19.48 -20.22
N GLN A 242 -2.58 18.81 -19.59
CA GLN A 242 -3.63 19.44 -18.80
C GLN A 242 -3.06 20.30 -17.66
N PHE A 243 -1.92 19.90 -17.09
CA PHE A 243 -1.23 20.66 -16.04
C PHE A 243 -0.08 21.54 -16.57
N GLY A 244 -0.02 21.79 -17.88
CA GLY A 244 0.92 22.72 -18.51
C GLY A 244 2.34 22.18 -18.71
N HIS A 245 2.56 20.87 -18.57
CA HIS A 245 3.88 20.25 -18.74
C HIS A 245 4.11 19.79 -20.17
N THR A 246 4.72 20.64 -20.99
CA THR A 246 5.31 20.22 -22.28
C THR A 246 6.68 19.56 -22.09
N HIS A 247 7.33 19.86 -20.96
CA HIS A 247 8.61 19.30 -20.53
C HIS A 247 8.59 19.01 -19.03
N VAL A 248 9.24 17.92 -18.61
CA VAL A 248 9.44 17.59 -17.19
C VAL A 248 10.94 17.46 -16.94
N ARG A 249 11.52 18.43 -16.22
CA ARG A 249 12.98 18.52 -15.99
C ARG A 249 13.79 18.36 -17.29
N HIS A 250 13.44 19.16 -18.30
CA HIS A 250 14.06 19.16 -19.63
C HIS A 250 13.87 17.88 -20.46
N MET A 251 13.08 16.91 -20.00
CA MET A 251 12.61 15.80 -20.84
C MET A 251 11.32 16.24 -21.55
N THR A 252 11.32 16.22 -22.88
CA THR A 252 10.11 16.54 -23.67
C THR A 252 8.99 15.53 -23.40
N ILE A 253 7.74 15.94 -23.58
CA ILE A 253 6.59 15.04 -23.43
C ILE A 253 6.62 13.85 -24.41
N ASP A 254 7.06 14.05 -25.65
CA ASP A 254 7.19 12.95 -26.63
C ASP A 254 8.26 11.94 -26.21
N ALA A 255 9.35 12.41 -25.56
CA ALA A 255 10.35 11.51 -25.00
C ALA A 255 9.75 10.70 -23.84
N ILE A 256 8.95 11.32 -22.98
CA ILE A 256 8.25 10.63 -21.89
C ILE A 256 7.35 9.53 -22.46
N GLU A 257 6.55 9.86 -23.47
CA GLU A 257 5.65 8.92 -24.15
C GLU A 257 6.43 7.74 -24.75
N SER A 258 7.48 8.01 -25.50
CA SER A 258 8.32 6.98 -26.14
C SER A 258 9.03 6.09 -25.12
N LEU A 259 9.49 6.67 -24.00
CA LEU A 259 10.12 5.92 -22.92
C LEU A 259 9.11 5.08 -22.13
N ALA A 260 7.90 5.61 -21.89
CA ALA A 260 6.81 4.88 -21.25
C ALA A 260 6.41 3.64 -22.08
N ARG A 261 6.39 3.80 -23.40
CA ARG A 261 6.16 2.74 -24.37
C ARG A 261 7.17 1.60 -24.26
N ILE A 262 8.46 1.89 -24.11
CA ILE A 262 9.48 0.85 -23.86
C ILE A 262 9.22 0.10 -22.54
N VAL A 263 8.82 0.81 -21.48
CA VAL A 263 8.59 0.18 -20.16
C VAL A 263 7.40 -0.80 -20.16
N LEU A 264 6.33 -0.45 -20.88
CA LEU A 264 5.12 -1.27 -20.94
C LEU A 264 5.17 -2.35 -22.04
N ILE A 265 5.51 -1.98 -23.28
CA ILE A 265 5.34 -2.83 -24.45
C ILE A 265 6.53 -3.79 -24.64
N GLU A 266 7.75 -3.32 -24.36
CA GLU A 266 8.95 -4.15 -24.44
C GLU A 266 9.23 -4.89 -23.12
N ASN A 267 8.16 -5.15 -22.36
CA ASN A 267 8.26 -5.86 -21.08
C ASN A 267 8.33 -7.37 -21.31
N VAL A 268 9.52 -7.92 -21.06
CA VAL A 268 9.83 -9.32 -21.26
C VAL A 268 10.44 -9.95 -20.01
N PHE A 269 10.07 -11.20 -19.75
CA PHE A 269 10.53 -11.95 -18.58
C PHE A 269 10.54 -13.45 -18.84
N THR A 270 11.21 -14.18 -17.95
CA THR A 270 11.24 -15.64 -17.94
C THR A 270 10.35 -16.22 -16.86
N TYR A 271 9.68 -17.33 -17.16
CA TYR A 271 8.97 -18.17 -16.20
C TYR A 271 9.16 -19.63 -16.61
N ASN A 272 9.55 -20.52 -15.69
CA ASN A 272 9.80 -21.94 -15.96
C ASN A 272 10.60 -22.19 -17.26
N ASP A 273 11.75 -21.51 -17.37
CA ASP A 273 12.69 -21.60 -18.50
C ASP A 273 12.13 -21.20 -19.89
N LYS A 274 10.94 -20.59 -19.91
CA LYS A 274 10.30 -20.03 -21.10
C LYS A 274 10.32 -18.52 -21.08
N TYR A 275 10.22 -17.92 -22.26
CA TYR A 275 10.24 -16.48 -22.46
C TYR A 275 8.82 -15.95 -22.69
N TYR A 276 8.49 -14.82 -22.09
CA TYR A 276 7.18 -14.21 -22.21
C TYR A 276 7.29 -12.71 -22.47
N ARG A 277 6.32 -12.17 -23.22
CA ARG A 277 6.06 -10.72 -23.33
C ARG A 277 4.71 -10.43 -22.70
N GLN A 278 4.63 -9.35 -21.91
CA GLN A 278 3.36 -8.81 -21.46
C GLN A 278 2.74 -7.96 -22.57
N ILE A 279 1.52 -8.31 -22.98
CA ILE A 279 0.77 -7.65 -24.04
C ILE A 279 -0.38 -6.78 -23.52
N GLU A 280 -0.78 -6.98 -22.26
CA GLU A 280 -1.83 -6.23 -21.59
C GLU A 280 -1.38 -5.90 -20.16
N GLY A 281 -1.77 -4.74 -19.65
CA GLY A 281 -1.34 -4.30 -18.33
C GLY A 281 0.13 -3.88 -18.26
N GLY A 282 0.58 -3.58 -17.04
CA GLY A 282 2.00 -3.39 -16.73
C GLY A 282 2.49 -4.37 -15.66
N THR A 283 3.80 -4.54 -15.57
CA THR A 283 4.38 -5.48 -14.62
C THR A 283 4.25 -5.01 -13.19
N MET A 284 3.70 -5.88 -12.34
CA MET A 284 3.77 -5.75 -10.89
C MET A 284 5.23 -5.93 -10.45
N GLY A 285 5.89 -4.82 -10.09
CA GLY A 285 7.33 -4.80 -9.78
C GLY A 285 8.08 -3.67 -10.48
N SER A 286 7.50 -3.09 -11.54
CA SER A 286 8.00 -1.87 -12.18
C SER A 286 7.53 -0.63 -11.42
N PRO A 287 8.44 0.24 -10.93
CA PRO A 287 8.07 1.48 -10.24
C PRO A 287 7.12 2.37 -11.04
N PHE A 288 7.39 2.56 -12.33
CA PHE A 288 6.59 3.43 -13.18
C PHE A 288 5.18 2.91 -13.42
N THR A 289 4.99 1.59 -13.49
CA THR A 289 3.65 0.98 -13.68
C THR A 289 2.67 1.43 -12.59
N LEU A 290 3.14 1.56 -11.35
CA LEU A 290 2.33 2.06 -10.24
C LEU A 290 1.87 3.50 -10.46
N THR A 291 2.80 4.39 -10.81
CA THR A 291 2.49 5.80 -11.07
C THR A 291 1.58 5.94 -12.29
N LEU A 292 1.80 5.15 -13.33
CA LEU A 292 0.97 5.18 -14.53
C LEU A 292 -0.45 4.68 -14.27
N ALA A 293 -0.61 3.57 -13.52
CA ALA A 293 -1.93 3.07 -13.14
C ALA A 293 -2.71 4.11 -12.31
N ASN A 294 -2.03 4.83 -11.42
CA ASN A 294 -2.65 5.91 -10.64
C ASN A 294 -3.12 7.08 -11.51
N ILE A 295 -2.35 7.46 -12.52
CA ILE A 295 -2.71 8.50 -13.51
C ILE A 295 -3.90 8.04 -14.37
N PHE A 296 -3.89 6.78 -14.81
CA PHE A 296 -5.01 6.18 -15.53
C PHE A 296 -6.28 6.20 -14.66
N MET A 297 -6.20 5.76 -13.41
CA MET A 297 -7.33 5.75 -12.49
C MET A 297 -7.83 7.15 -12.17
N TRP A 298 -6.94 8.14 -12.09
CA TRP A 298 -7.34 9.54 -12.00
C TRP A 298 -8.19 9.98 -13.19
N HIS A 299 -7.85 9.57 -14.41
CA HIS A 299 -8.69 9.90 -15.57
C HIS A 299 -10.05 9.18 -15.51
N TRP A 300 -10.04 7.89 -15.17
CA TRP A 300 -11.24 7.06 -15.08
C TRP A 300 -12.22 7.54 -14.00
N GLU A 301 -11.72 8.00 -12.83
CA GLU A 301 -12.55 8.36 -11.68
C GLU A 301 -13.27 9.71 -11.80
N GLN A 302 -12.95 10.55 -12.80
CA GLN A 302 -13.42 11.95 -12.84
C GLN A 302 -14.94 12.08 -12.68
N LYS A 303 -15.72 11.26 -13.37
CA LYS A 303 -17.19 11.28 -13.29
C LYS A 303 -17.72 10.94 -11.89
N LEU A 304 -17.07 10.01 -11.19
CA LEU A 304 -17.42 9.67 -9.81
C LEU A 304 -17.04 10.81 -8.87
N VAL A 305 -15.85 11.39 -9.05
CA VAL A 305 -15.34 12.50 -8.24
C VAL A 305 -16.23 13.74 -8.39
N GLU A 306 -16.59 14.12 -9.62
CA GLU A 306 -17.46 15.27 -9.90
C GLU A 306 -18.82 15.10 -9.23
N LYS A 307 -19.38 13.89 -9.31
CA LYS A 307 -20.64 13.56 -8.65
C LYS A 307 -20.52 13.64 -7.12
N GLN A 308 -19.49 13.06 -6.52
CA GLN A 308 -19.33 13.17 -5.07
C GLN A 308 -19.12 14.62 -4.62
N LYS A 309 -18.40 15.42 -5.40
CA LYS A 309 -18.26 16.86 -5.14
C LYS A 309 -19.61 17.59 -5.20
N SER A 310 -20.51 17.25 -6.13
CA SER A 310 -21.82 17.91 -6.21
C SER A 310 -22.74 17.62 -5.02
N PHE A 311 -22.57 16.47 -4.36
CA PHE A 311 -23.34 16.07 -3.18
C PHE A 311 -22.63 16.38 -1.85
N ASN A 312 -21.45 17.04 -1.89
CA ASN A 312 -20.58 17.25 -0.73
C ASN A 312 -20.18 15.94 -0.03
N GLU A 313 -20.07 14.85 -0.78
CA GLU A 313 -19.72 13.53 -0.28
C GLU A 313 -18.20 13.31 -0.28
N LEU A 314 -17.73 12.48 0.64
CA LEU A 314 -16.35 12.04 0.68
C LEU A 314 -16.06 11.13 -0.52
N TYR A 315 -14.94 11.36 -1.18
CA TYR A 315 -14.32 10.43 -2.12
C TYR A 315 -12.83 10.33 -1.85
N GLY A 316 -12.30 9.11 -1.79
CA GLY A 316 -10.88 8.88 -1.66
C GLY A 316 -10.46 7.54 -2.24
N ARG A 317 -9.36 7.54 -3.01
CA ARG A 317 -8.76 6.33 -3.58
C ARG A 317 -7.35 6.11 -3.03
N TYR A 318 -7.09 4.90 -2.56
CA TYR A 318 -5.76 4.37 -2.25
C TYR A 318 -5.41 3.29 -3.29
N ILE A 319 -4.72 3.68 -4.37
CA ILE A 319 -4.34 2.78 -5.46
C ILE A 319 -5.57 2.10 -6.11
N ASP A 320 -5.87 0.86 -5.72
CA ASP A 320 -6.98 0.00 -6.16
C ASP A 320 -8.19 0.07 -5.23
N ASP A 321 -7.99 0.42 -3.97
CA ASP A 321 -9.06 0.58 -2.97
C ASP A 321 -9.70 1.97 -3.08
N ILE A 322 -11.02 2.04 -3.22
CA ILE A 322 -11.78 3.30 -3.23
C ILE A 322 -12.76 3.30 -2.05
N SER A 323 -12.87 4.45 -1.40
CA SER A 323 -13.82 4.72 -0.32
C SER A 323 -14.62 5.99 -0.64
N MET A 324 -15.94 5.92 -0.49
CA MET A 324 -16.82 7.07 -0.63
C MET A 324 -17.95 7.03 0.39
N THR A 325 -18.55 8.18 0.67
CA THR A 325 -19.81 8.29 1.42
C THR A 325 -20.96 8.59 0.46
N SER A 326 -22.18 8.32 0.89
CA SER A 326 -23.37 8.74 0.16
C SER A 326 -24.60 8.81 1.05
N ASN A 327 -25.32 9.92 0.96
CA ASN A 327 -26.65 10.08 1.56
C ASN A 327 -27.81 9.76 0.61
N ASP A 328 -27.53 9.34 -0.63
CA ASP A 328 -28.54 8.89 -1.59
C ASP A 328 -29.04 7.47 -1.29
N SER A 329 -30.10 7.05 -2.01
CA SER A 329 -30.61 5.69 -1.92
C SER A 329 -29.60 4.63 -2.39
N VAL A 330 -29.72 3.42 -1.83
CA VAL A 330 -28.86 2.29 -2.21
C VAL A 330 -29.06 1.91 -3.67
N GLU A 331 -30.27 2.04 -4.20
CA GLU A 331 -30.60 1.76 -5.60
C GLU A 331 -29.82 2.69 -6.53
N TYR A 332 -29.77 3.98 -6.21
CA TYR A 332 -29.02 4.95 -6.99
C TYR A 332 -27.51 4.71 -6.91
N LEU A 333 -27.01 4.35 -5.72
CA LEU A 333 -25.62 3.95 -5.54
C LEU A 333 -25.24 2.74 -6.40
N ARG A 334 -26.07 1.69 -6.38
CA ARG A 334 -25.86 0.49 -7.20
C ARG A 334 -25.88 0.83 -8.69
N GLN A 335 -26.81 1.67 -9.12
CA GLN A 335 -26.87 2.13 -10.51
C GLN A 335 -25.61 2.90 -10.90
N MET A 336 -25.17 3.85 -10.07
CA MET A 336 -23.95 4.62 -10.30
C MET A 336 -22.72 3.71 -10.45
N LEU A 337 -22.57 2.72 -9.57
CA LEU A 337 -21.48 1.76 -9.61
C LEU A 337 -21.58 0.84 -10.83
N SER A 338 -22.79 0.45 -11.23
CA SER A 338 -23.01 -0.29 -12.49
C SER A 338 -22.55 0.54 -13.69
N THR A 339 -22.93 1.82 -13.76
CA THR A 339 -22.49 2.72 -14.84
C THR A 339 -20.98 2.94 -14.81
N ALA A 340 -20.35 3.02 -13.64
CA ALA A 340 -18.89 3.13 -13.54
C ALA A 340 -18.17 1.88 -14.09
N ASN A 341 -18.76 0.69 -13.94
CA ASN A 341 -18.26 -0.55 -14.53
C ASN A 341 -18.29 -0.57 -16.06
N GLU A 342 -19.06 0.32 -16.67
CA GLU A 342 -19.20 0.48 -18.13
C GLU A 342 -18.23 1.55 -18.67
N TYR A 343 -17.56 2.34 -17.83
CA TYR A 343 -16.63 3.37 -18.28
C TYR A 343 -15.47 2.82 -19.09
N HIS A 344 -15.05 1.59 -18.80
CA HIS A 344 -13.97 0.94 -19.53
C HIS A 344 -14.16 -0.59 -19.54
N THR A 345 -13.80 -1.24 -20.65
CA THR A 345 -13.97 -2.69 -20.81
C THR A 345 -13.08 -3.49 -19.86
N ASN A 346 -11.85 -3.02 -19.63
CA ASN A 346 -10.85 -3.74 -18.84
C ASN A 346 -10.87 -3.40 -17.34
N ILE A 347 -11.53 -2.30 -16.93
CA ILE A 347 -11.56 -1.88 -15.52
C ILE A 347 -12.89 -2.31 -14.92
N LYS A 348 -12.81 -3.15 -13.89
CA LYS A 348 -13.98 -3.68 -13.19
C LYS A 348 -13.86 -3.42 -11.70
N LEU A 349 -14.95 -2.94 -11.12
CA LEU A 349 -15.10 -2.71 -9.69
C LEU A 349 -15.91 -3.83 -9.04
N THR A 350 -15.49 -4.21 -7.84
CA THR A 350 -16.27 -5.02 -6.91
C THR A 350 -16.60 -4.15 -5.70
N SER A 351 -17.88 -4.04 -5.36
CA SER A 351 -18.35 -3.10 -4.33
C SER A 351 -19.02 -3.77 -3.14
N GLU A 352 -18.72 -3.24 -1.97
CA GLU A 352 -19.41 -3.49 -0.70
C GLU A 352 -20.08 -2.18 -0.26
N ILE A 353 -21.38 -2.24 0.00
CA ILE A 353 -22.19 -1.09 0.41
C ILE A 353 -22.79 -1.41 1.76
N ASP A 354 -22.28 -0.76 2.79
CA ASP A 354 -22.76 -0.89 4.16
C ASP A 354 -23.33 0.44 4.66
N SER A 355 -24.36 0.39 5.50
CA SER A 355 -24.85 1.58 6.19
C SER A 355 -23.84 2.04 7.25
N ALA A 356 -23.63 3.35 7.37
CA ALA A 356 -22.79 3.92 8.42
C ALA A 356 -23.42 3.65 9.79
N GLU A 357 -22.89 2.68 10.52
CA GLU A 357 -23.18 2.55 11.93
C GLU A 357 -22.30 3.50 12.75
N PRO A 358 -22.78 4.06 13.88
CA PRO A 358 -21.98 4.88 14.78
C PRO A 358 -20.74 4.12 15.27
N TYR A 359 -19.61 4.25 14.58
CA TYR A 359 -18.40 3.51 14.87
C TYR A 359 -17.58 4.21 15.95
N ILE A 360 -17.20 3.49 17.01
CA ILE A 360 -16.21 4.00 17.96
C ILE A 360 -14.85 3.78 17.31
N LEU A 361 -14.22 4.83 16.79
CA LEU A 361 -12.84 4.73 16.31
C LEU A 361 -11.89 4.42 17.50
N PRO A 362 -10.87 3.55 17.31
CA PRO A 362 -9.82 3.36 18.32
C PRO A 362 -8.94 4.61 18.49
N PHE A 363 -9.08 5.60 17.61
CA PHE A 363 -8.12 6.68 17.45
C PHE A 363 -8.66 7.96 18.08
N LYS A 364 -8.69 7.98 19.42
CA LYS A 364 -8.90 9.22 20.18
C LYS A 364 -7.61 10.04 20.37
N SER A 365 -6.47 9.50 19.95
CA SER A 365 -5.15 10.10 20.08
C SER A 365 -4.22 9.55 18.99
N ASP A 366 -3.31 10.42 18.55
CA ASP A 366 -2.17 10.22 17.67
C ASP A 366 -0.96 9.57 18.36
N HIS A 367 -0.95 9.47 19.69
CA HIS A 367 0.14 8.85 20.42
C HIS A 367 0.07 7.31 20.35
N PRO A 368 1.17 6.62 19.93
CA PRO A 368 1.17 5.16 19.71
C PRO A 368 0.66 4.33 20.89
N ARG A 369 0.99 4.69 22.15
CA ARG A 369 0.48 3.96 23.32
C ARG A 369 -1.04 4.04 23.49
N HIS A 370 -1.66 5.18 23.18
CA HIS A 370 -3.11 5.35 23.28
C HIS A 370 -3.83 4.62 22.14
N TYR A 371 -3.22 4.63 20.94
CA TYR A 371 -3.64 3.82 19.80
C TYR A 371 -3.71 2.33 20.17
N PHE A 372 -2.65 1.78 20.77
CA PHE A 372 -2.61 0.36 21.17
C PHE A 372 -3.59 0.00 22.30
N GLY A 373 -3.76 0.88 23.31
CA GLY A 373 -4.75 0.66 24.38
C GLY A 373 -6.20 0.66 23.88
N ASN A 374 -6.50 1.52 22.91
CA ASN A 374 -7.85 1.64 22.37
C ASN A 374 -8.20 0.55 21.35
N ILE A 375 -7.23 -0.05 20.64
CA ILE A 375 -7.50 -1.15 19.70
C ILE A 375 -8.24 -2.29 20.41
N THR A 376 -7.71 -2.80 21.52
CA THR A 376 -8.33 -3.93 22.23
C THR A 376 -9.75 -3.60 22.69
N ARG A 377 -9.93 -2.43 23.32
CA ARG A 377 -11.24 -1.96 23.77
C ARG A 377 -12.22 -1.81 22.61
N THR A 378 -11.77 -1.26 21.49
CA THR A 378 -12.61 -1.01 20.32
C THR A 378 -12.98 -2.32 19.62
N SER A 379 -12.03 -3.25 19.46
CA SER A 379 -12.29 -4.59 18.94
C SER A 379 -13.30 -5.36 19.80
N LEU A 380 -13.24 -5.24 21.13
CA LEU A 380 -14.21 -5.87 22.02
C LEU A 380 -15.59 -5.20 21.93
N CYS A 381 -15.67 -3.87 21.93
CA CYS A 381 -16.95 -3.17 21.72
C CYS A 381 -17.56 -3.52 20.35
N ARG A 382 -16.72 -3.69 19.32
CA ARG A 382 -17.12 -4.14 17.98
C ARG A 382 -17.71 -5.55 18.03
N ALA A 383 -17.02 -6.49 18.67
CA ALA A 383 -17.50 -7.86 18.82
C ALA A 383 -18.88 -7.92 19.49
N ILE A 384 -19.13 -7.11 20.53
CA ILE A 384 -20.44 -7.07 21.22
C ILE A 384 -21.57 -6.59 20.30
N ARG A 385 -21.28 -5.69 19.35
CA ARG A 385 -22.30 -5.19 18.43
C ARG A 385 -22.68 -6.24 17.39
N TYR A 386 -21.68 -6.87 16.76
CA TYR A 386 -21.88 -7.83 15.67
C TYR A 386 -22.34 -9.20 16.14
N SER A 387 -21.91 -9.64 17.32
CA SER A 387 -22.35 -10.92 17.86
C SER A 387 -23.78 -10.79 18.38
N SER A 388 -24.70 -11.54 17.79
CA SER A 388 -26.11 -11.53 18.18
C SER A 388 -26.33 -12.34 19.46
N THR A 389 -25.46 -13.32 19.71
CA THR A 389 -25.50 -14.18 20.90
C THR A 389 -24.24 -14.05 21.75
N LEU A 390 -24.34 -14.45 23.03
CA LEU A 390 -23.18 -14.50 23.92
C LEU A 390 -22.13 -15.52 23.43
N GLN A 391 -22.56 -16.59 22.77
CA GLN A 391 -21.66 -17.62 22.23
C GLN A 391 -20.81 -17.08 21.08
N GLU A 392 -21.42 -16.38 20.13
CA GLU A 392 -20.70 -15.69 19.03
C GLU A 392 -19.70 -14.67 19.58
N PHE A 393 -20.12 -13.89 20.58
CA PHE A 393 -19.24 -12.92 21.22
C PHE A 393 -18.04 -13.59 21.88
N ASN A 394 -18.26 -14.72 22.55
CA ASN A 394 -17.19 -15.48 23.18
C ASN A 394 -16.22 -16.08 22.17
N TYR A 395 -16.70 -16.50 20.99
CA TYR A 395 -15.86 -16.93 19.87
C TYR A 395 -15.00 -15.77 19.36
N GLU A 396 -15.61 -14.64 19.03
CA GLU A 396 -14.91 -13.44 18.55
C GLU A 396 -13.91 -12.89 19.58
N ARG A 397 -14.30 -12.86 20.86
CA ARG A 397 -13.40 -12.48 21.95
C ARG A 397 -12.16 -13.38 22.01
N ARG A 398 -12.33 -14.70 21.84
CA ARG A 398 -11.20 -15.66 21.80
C ARG A 398 -10.34 -15.41 20.56
N TYR A 399 -10.95 -15.17 19.41
CA TYR A 399 -10.26 -14.83 18.17
C TYR A 399 -9.41 -13.56 18.32
N ILE A 400 -10.01 -12.46 18.82
CA ILE A 400 -9.31 -11.19 19.11
C ILE A 400 -8.14 -11.42 20.08
N LYS A 401 -8.36 -12.21 21.14
CA LYS A 401 -7.30 -12.56 22.10
C LYS A 401 -6.15 -13.29 21.41
N LEU A 402 -6.44 -14.29 20.57
CA LEU A 402 -5.44 -15.02 19.79
C LEU A 402 -4.70 -14.09 18.82
N MET A 403 -5.41 -13.26 18.06
CA MET A 403 -4.83 -12.28 17.12
C MET A 403 -3.84 -11.33 17.82
N LEU A 404 -4.19 -10.83 19.01
CA LEU A 404 -3.30 -9.98 19.80
C LEU A 404 -2.08 -10.73 20.35
N LEU A 405 -2.24 -12.02 20.69
CA LEU A 405 -1.13 -12.87 21.14
C LEU A 405 -0.17 -13.21 20.00
N TYR A 406 -0.68 -13.50 18.80
CA TYR A 406 0.10 -13.85 17.61
C TYR A 406 0.92 -12.68 17.05
N ASN A 407 0.45 -11.44 17.21
CA ASN A 407 1.20 -10.22 16.82
C ASN A 407 2.34 -9.85 17.82
N GLY A 408 2.96 -10.86 18.43
CA GLY A 408 3.82 -10.82 19.62
C GLY A 408 5.11 -9.98 19.60
N LYS A 409 5.28 -9.03 18.66
CA LYS A 409 6.38 -8.04 18.68
C LYS A 409 5.95 -6.62 19.11
N ILE A 410 4.65 -6.33 19.19
CA ILE A 410 4.14 -4.97 19.51
C ILE A 410 3.58 -4.88 20.95
N TYR A 411 3.22 -6.02 21.56
CA TYR A 411 2.62 -6.08 22.88
C TYR A 411 3.61 -6.70 23.88
N SER A 412 4.48 -5.88 24.48
CA SER A 412 5.33 -6.33 25.58
C SER A 412 4.48 -6.89 26.73
N THR A 413 5.05 -7.79 27.52
CA THR A 413 4.44 -8.39 28.71
C THR A 413 3.94 -7.36 29.73
N SER A 414 4.50 -6.15 29.76
CA SER A 414 4.07 -5.03 30.61
C SER A 414 2.77 -4.35 30.16
N ILE A 415 2.33 -4.55 28.91
CA ILE A 415 1.05 -4.03 28.36
C ILE A 415 -0.03 -5.14 28.32
N ARG A 416 0.37 -6.43 28.31
CA ARG A 416 -0.52 -7.60 28.16
C ARG A 416 -1.53 -7.81 29.30
N LYS A 417 -1.13 -7.58 30.55
CA LYS A 417 -1.97 -7.82 31.73
C LYS A 417 -3.01 -6.72 31.96
N PRO A 418 -2.63 -5.43 31.99
CA PRO A 418 -3.54 -4.37 32.38
C PRO A 418 -4.72 -4.20 31.42
N ILE A 419 -4.57 -4.33 30.10
CA ILE A 419 -5.66 -3.91 29.18
C ILE A 419 -6.88 -4.84 29.23
N PHE A 420 -6.68 -6.16 29.23
CA PHE A 420 -7.80 -7.10 29.41
C PHE A 420 -8.36 -7.02 30.84
N GLU A 421 -7.50 -6.92 31.86
CA GLU A 421 -7.92 -6.79 33.26
C GLU A 421 -8.68 -5.47 33.53
N THR A 422 -8.25 -4.35 32.93
CA THR A 422 -8.88 -3.02 33.07
C THR A 422 -10.21 -2.96 32.29
N PHE A 423 -10.33 -3.64 31.15
CA PHE A 423 -11.62 -3.79 30.46
C PHE A 423 -12.60 -4.65 31.28
N HIS A 424 -12.11 -5.61 32.05
CA HIS A 424 -12.90 -6.40 33.00
C HIS A 424 -13.26 -5.65 34.30
N GLN A 425 -12.56 -4.56 34.64
CA GLN A 425 -12.78 -3.78 35.87
C GLN A 425 -14.00 -2.85 35.81
N THR A 426 -14.54 -2.54 34.62
CA THR A 426 -15.91 -2.01 34.54
C THR A 426 -16.88 -3.15 34.83
N THR A 427 -17.52 -3.10 36.00
CA THR A 427 -18.37 -4.14 36.61
C THR A 427 -19.44 -4.72 35.68
N SER A 428 -19.85 -3.97 34.65
CA SER A 428 -20.81 -4.41 33.64
C SER A 428 -20.27 -5.45 32.64
N PHE A 429 -18.98 -5.40 32.27
CA PHE A 429 -18.41 -6.25 31.21
C PHE A 429 -17.90 -7.61 31.70
N SER A 430 -17.43 -7.71 32.94
CA SER A 430 -17.00 -8.98 33.53
C SER A 430 -18.16 -9.93 33.78
N GLN A 431 -19.31 -9.40 34.21
CA GLN A 431 -20.53 -10.17 34.44
C GLN A 431 -21.21 -10.63 33.14
N MET A 432 -20.96 -9.93 32.03
CA MET A 432 -21.56 -10.19 30.72
C MET A 432 -21.12 -11.52 30.08
N ILE A 433 -19.90 -11.97 30.36
CA ILE A 433 -19.28 -13.13 29.68
C ILE A 433 -19.96 -14.46 30.05
N HIS A 434 -20.71 -14.46 31.15
CA HIS A 434 -21.35 -15.63 31.73
C HIS A 434 -22.89 -15.50 31.80
N ASP A 435 -23.47 -14.41 31.29
CA ASP A 435 -24.89 -14.10 31.41
C ASP A 435 -25.43 -13.47 30.12
N GLU A 436 -26.27 -14.21 29.41
CA GLU A 436 -26.82 -13.82 28.11
C GLU A 436 -27.79 -12.63 28.19
N ASN A 437 -28.55 -12.51 29.28
CA ASN A 437 -29.46 -11.38 29.47
C ASN A 437 -28.68 -10.07 29.71
N LYS A 438 -27.59 -10.15 30.48
CA LYS A 438 -26.68 -9.01 30.65
C LYS A 438 -25.96 -8.66 29.35
N TYR A 439 -25.57 -9.67 28.57
CA TYR A 439 -25.02 -9.46 27.22
C TYR A 439 -25.97 -8.69 26.32
N LEU A 440 -27.22 -9.12 26.21
CA LEU A 440 -28.23 -8.45 25.39
C LEU A 440 -28.51 -7.02 25.88
N THR A 441 -28.49 -6.77 27.19
CA THR A 441 -28.67 -5.43 27.77
C THR A 441 -27.52 -4.49 27.41
N VAL A 442 -26.27 -4.95 27.56
CA VAL A 442 -25.06 -4.17 27.20
C VAL A 442 -25.01 -3.92 25.69
N ARG A 443 -25.35 -4.94 24.88
CA ARG A 443 -25.46 -4.83 23.43
C ARG A 443 -26.52 -3.80 23.03
N GLY A 444 -27.71 -3.85 23.60
CA GLY A 444 -28.77 -2.86 23.37
C GLY A 444 -28.33 -1.44 23.71
N GLY A 445 -27.66 -1.25 24.86
CA GLY A 445 -27.10 0.05 25.24
C GLY A 445 -25.96 0.56 24.35
N LEU A 446 -25.21 -0.34 23.69
CA LEU A 446 -24.17 0.01 22.72
C LEU A 446 -24.75 0.33 21.33
N LEU A 447 -25.84 -0.32 20.93
CA LEU A 447 -26.56 -0.04 19.68
C LEU A 447 -27.30 1.31 19.74
N LEU A 448 -27.79 1.68 20.93
CA LEU A 448 -28.49 2.95 21.17
C LEU A 448 -27.56 4.17 21.40
N LYS A 449 -26.23 3.96 21.53
CA LYS A 449 -25.25 5.02 21.80
C LYS A 449 -24.66 5.60 20.51
N ALA A 450 -25.34 6.61 19.98
CA ALA A 450 -24.71 7.88 19.66
C ALA A 450 -25.27 8.90 20.66
N THR A 451 -24.70 8.94 21.87
CA THR A 451 -25.30 9.79 22.91
C THR A 451 -24.94 11.27 22.74
N PRO A 452 -25.84 12.21 23.10
CA PRO A 452 -25.57 13.65 23.07
C PRO A 452 -24.26 14.08 23.76
N GLY A 453 -23.80 13.33 24.77
CA GLY A 453 -22.52 13.54 25.44
C GLY A 453 -21.27 13.25 24.59
N GLU A 454 -21.39 12.43 23.55
CA GLU A 454 -20.32 12.13 22.59
C GLU A 454 -20.21 13.23 21.53
N HIS A 455 -21.35 13.77 21.07
CA HIS A 455 -21.38 15.00 20.27
C HIS A 455 -20.81 16.19 21.07
N ALA A 456 -21.18 16.33 22.35
CA ALA A 456 -20.64 17.39 23.20
C ALA A 456 -19.14 17.23 23.50
N ARG A 457 -18.60 16.00 23.53
CA ARG A 457 -17.15 15.75 23.67
C ARG A 457 -16.39 15.96 22.37
N ALA A 458 -16.95 15.54 21.24
CA ALA A 458 -16.39 15.82 19.92
C ALA A 458 -16.34 17.34 19.65
N ALA A 459 -17.39 18.08 20.04
CA ALA A 459 -17.43 19.54 19.99
C ALA A 459 -16.38 20.18 20.92
N ARG A 460 -16.21 19.68 22.16
CA ARG A 460 -15.15 20.17 23.06
C ARG A 460 -13.74 19.94 22.52
N ILE A 461 -13.47 18.77 21.94
CA ILE A 461 -12.17 18.44 21.34
C ILE A 461 -11.92 19.31 20.10
N ALA A 462 -12.94 19.58 19.27
CA ALA A 462 -12.85 20.52 18.16
C ALA A 462 -12.53 21.95 18.66
N THR A 463 -13.12 22.36 19.78
CA THR A 463 -12.88 23.68 20.39
C THR A 463 -11.47 23.79 21.02
N GLU A 464 -10.93 22.71 21.60
CA GLU A 464 -9.55 22.65 22.13
C GLU A 464 -8.49 22.68 21.00
N ILE A 465 -8.78 22.07 19.86
CA ILE A 465 -7.90 22.11 18.68
C ILE A 465 -7.83 23.53 18.09
N ASP A 466 -8.94 24.27 18.06
CA ASP A 466 -8.93 25.68 17.60
C ASP A 466 -8.25 26.62 18.60
N ARG A 467 -8.35 26.36 19.92
CA ARG A 467 -7.57 27.11 20.91
C ARG A 467 -6.06 26.89 20.76
N ASN A 468 -5.62 25.68 20.42
CA ASN A 468 -4.20 25.39 20.19
C ASN A 468 -3.64 25.95 18.87
N LYS A 469 -4.50 26.35 17.92
CA LYS A 469 -4.08 27.17 16.76
C LYS A 469 -3.85 28.64 17.13
N SER A 470 -4.52 29.15 18.16
CA SER A 470 -4.35 30.55 18.60
C SER A 470 -3.05 30.79 19.40
N THR A 471 -2.41 29.74 19.91
CA THR A 471 -1.17 29.83 20.71
C THR A 471 0.11 29.39 19.98
N THR A 472 0.07 29.18 18.67
CA THR A 472 1.27 28.97 17.84
C THR A 472 1.41 30.05 16.78
N CYS A 473 1.46 31.32 17.21
CA CYS A 473 2.17 32.34 16.45
C CYS A 473 3.67 32.08 16.61
N ILE A 474 4.22 31.20 15.77
CA ILE A 474 5.66 31.16 15.52
C ILE A 474 5.93 32.27 14.51
N ASP A 475 6.71 33.25 14.96
CA ASP A 475 7.26 34.38 14.21
C ASP A 475 7.79 33.94 12.82
N PRO A 476 7.36 34.57 11.71
CA PRO A 476 7.79 34.23 10.35
C PRO A 476 9.25 34.60 10.03
N SER A 477 10.06 35.09 10.97
CA SER A 477 11.35 35.73 10.69
C SER A 477 12.62 34.87 10.87
N VAL A 478 12.55 33.54 10.79
CA VAL A 478 13.76 32.70 10.81
C VAL A 478 14.05 32.10 9.43
N ASN A 479 14.89 32.84 8.68
CA ASN A 479 15.58 32.39 7.49
C ASN A 479 16.46 31.17 7.80
N TYR A 480 16.28 30.08 7.05
CA TYR A 480 17.23 28.98 7.00
C TYR A 480 18.16 29.17 5.80
N ASN A 481 19.42 29.55 6.09
CA ASN A 481 20.57 29.26 5.23
C ASN A 481 21.02 27.82 5.43
#